data_AF-A0AAV0JY78-F1
#
_entry.id   AF-A0AAV0JY78-F1
#
_cell.length_a   1.000
_cell.length_b   1.000
_cell.length_c   1.000
_cell.angle_alpha   90.00
_cell.angle_beta   90.00
_cell.angle_gamma   90.00
#
_symmetry.space_group_name_H-M   'P 1'
#
loop_
_entity.id
_entity.type
_entity.pdbx_description
1 polymer ?
#
loop_
_entity_poly.entity_id
_entity_poly.type
_entity_poly.pdbx_seq_one_letter_code
_entity_poly.pdbx_strand_id
1 'polypeptide(L)'
;MEISSSALRLPFLFLLVPLLLFFLLSPWNPLHNLSGGGDSAGRRTQFPPKSLTSISPPPAEPRSPPRRDHNSATARNPLDPLTVGEIHRVRSILSSYQPFLHHFPSIQSMSLDEPDKSRVLGWKSGDPIPPRKAFVIALLDNQSHLLTIDLDSGRVETHEISSGSGYPMLTMEDVVAAVQTAVSYPELEASAAARGLSVANLSCISPSPGWFGPDEEGKRILKVLCFSKQGTPNFYMRPLEGLVMTVDVDRREVLQFSDTGKGIPIPGRANTDYRFRPGNKPPEMERINPISMEQPRGPSFTVTDGHLVKWANWEFHLKPDQRAGLVVSRVVVRDSETGAARSVMYKGFPSELFVPYMDADEGWYFKSYMDAGEFGLGATAMPLVPLNDCPRNAYYMDGIFVSADGQPFVQSNMICLFERYAGDAAWRHSELTVSSGGQEVRN
;
A
#
# COMPACT_ATOMS: atom_id res chain seq x y z
N MET A 1 17.25 60.03 2.24
CA MET A 1 16.22 60.63 1.38
C MET A 1 14.88 60.15 1.93
N GLU A 2 14.20 61.02 2.67
CA GLU A 2 12.78 60.90 3.06
C GLU A 2 11.91 60.75 1.80
N ILE A 3 10.77 60.06 1.81
CA ILE A 3 9.40 60.54 2.14
C ILE A 3 8.51 59.26 2.22
N SER A 4 7.90 58.93 3.39
CA SER A 4 6.48 59.15 3.80
C SER A 4 5.41 58.44 2.94
N SER A 5 4.78 57.36 3.45
CA SER A 5 3.42 57.26 4.06
C SER A 5 2.29 57.28 3.01
N SER A 6 1.15 56.58 3.07
CA SER A 6 0.30 55.88 4.06
C SER A 6 -0.54 54.87 3.24
N ALA A 7 -1.17 53.81 3.74
CA ALA A 7 -2.43 53.86 4.47
C ALA A 7 -3.09 52.46 4.55
N LEU A 8 -3.79 52.24 5.67
CA LEU A 8 -4.97 51.38 5.87
C LEU A 8 -4.89 49.87 5.53
N ARG A 9 -4.81 49.02 6.57
CA ARG A 9 -5.60 47.76 6.67
C ARG A 9 -5.92 47.38 8.13
N LEU A 10 -7.06 47.84 8.63
CA LEU A 10 -7.98 47.13 9.53
C LEU A 10 -9.38 47.46 8.99
N PRO A 11 -10.34 46.52 8.88
CA PRO A 11 -10.87 45.81 10.06
C PRO A 11 -11.34 44.36 9.80
N PHE A 12 -11.23 43.45 10.78
CA PHE A 12 -12.17 42.33 10.97
C PHE A 12 -11.92 41.74 12.37
N LEU A 13 -12.26 42.52 13.39
CA LEU A 13 -12.23 42.09 14.79
C LEU A 13 -13.53 42.51 15.48
N PHE A 14 -14.65 42.05 14.94
CA PHE A 14 -15.99 42.16 15.55
C PHE A 14 -16.84 41.04 14.95
N LEU A 15 -16.87 39.85 15.58
CA LEU A 15 -17.93 38.84 15.42
C LEU A 15 -17.80 37.58 16.31
N LEU A 16 -16.93 37.56 17.33
CA LEU A 16 -16.74 36.38 18.20
C LEU A 16 -17.24 36.54 19.64
N VAL A 17 -18.12 37.51 19.91
CA VAL A 17 -18.61 37.80 21.27
C VAL A 17 -20.09 37.42 21.56
N PRO A 18 -20.99 37.06 20.61
CA PRO A 18 -22.37 36.71 21.03
C PRO A 18 -22.66 35.20 21.19
N LEU A 19 -21.79 34.26 20.80
CA LEU A 19 -22.12 32.82 20.90
C LEU A 19 -21.91 32.21 22.30
N LEU A 20 -21.18 32.90 23.19
CA LEU A 20 -20.90 32.44 24.56
C LEU A 20 -22.01 32.77 25.57
N LEU A 21 -23.04 33.52 25.18
CA LEU A 21 -24.14 33.94 26.07
C LEU A 21 -25.43 33.11 25.93
N PHE A 22 -25.52 32.18 24.98
CA PHE A 22 -26.73 31.34 24.78
C PHE A 22 -26.72 30.03 25.58
N PHE A 23 -25.57 29.62 26.15
CA PHE A 23 -25.47 28.42 27.00
C PHE A 23 -25.66 28.68 28.50
N LEU A 24 -25.85 29.92 28.92
CA LEU A 24 -25.96 30.30 30.35
C LEU A 24 -27.38 30.62 30.82
N LEU A 25 -28.41 30.53 29.97
CA LEU A 25 -29.80 30.87 30.33
C LEU A 25 -30.84 29.92 29.71
N SER A 26 -30.67 28.61 29.89
CA SER A 26 -31.79 27.67 29.70
C SER A 26 -31.91 26.71 30.89
N PRO A 27 -33.03 26.71 31.63
CA PRO A 27 -33.18 25.91 32.83
C PRO A 27 -33.37 24.42 32.48
N TRP A 28 -32.48 23.59 33.04
CA TRP A 28 -32.65 22.15 33.18
C TRP A 28 -33.97 21.83 33.90
N ASN A 29 -34.85 21.07 33.23
CA ASN A 29 -36.00 20.41 33.86
C ASN A 29 -35.71 18.90 33.93
N PRO A 30 -35.40 18.33 35.11
CA PRO A 30 -35.41 16.89 35.31
C PRO A 30 -36.85 16.45 35.61
N LEU A 31 -37.45 15.64 34.72
CA LEU A 31 -38.72 14.99 35.03
C LEU A 31 -38.49 13.88 36.06
N HIS A 32 -39.08 14.12 37.22
CA HIS A 32 -39.15 13.25 38.38
C HIS A 32 -39.90 11.94 38.11
N ASN A 33 -39.42 10.90 38.81
CA ASN A 33 -40.14 9.77 39.39
C ASN A 33 -41.67 9.77 39.26
N LEU A 34 -42.19 8.73 38.61
CA LEU A 34 -43.51 8.17 38.93
C LEU A 34 -43.30 6.80 39.59
N SER A 35 -43.16 6.84 40.91
CA SER A 35 -43.41 5.70 41.79
C SER A 35 -44.92 5.58 42.01
N GLY A 36 -45.55 4.61 41.35
CA GLY A 36 -46.92 4.16 41.65
C GLY A 36 -46.86 2.74 42.22
N GLY A 37 -47.02 2.61 43.53
CA GLY A 37 -47.21 1.33 44.21
C GLY A 37 -48.66 0.84 44.07
N GLY A 38 -48.82 -0.47 43.97
CA GLY A 38 -50.11 -1.17 44.00
C GLY A 38 -49.90 -2.68 44.05
N ASP A 39 -50.18 -3.26 45.22
CA ASP A 39 -50.01 -4.65 45.62
C ASP A 39 -50.62 -5.71 44.67
N SER A 40 -49.94 -6.85 44.55
CA SER A 40 -50.59 -8.15 44.78
C SER A 40 -49.58 -9.29 44.90
N ALA A 41 -49.87 -10.15 45.87
CA ALA A 41 -49.04 -11.24 46.34
C ALA A 41 -48.98 -12.43 45.39
N GLY A 42 -47.84 -13.15 45.46
CA GLY A 42 -47.85 -14.61 45.44
C GLY A 42 -47.60 -15.30 44.10
N ARG A 43 -46.35 -15.70 43.85
CA ARG A 43 -45.94 -17.12 43.73
C ARG A 43 -44.46 -17.22 43.39
N ARG A 44 -43.69 -17.81 44.32
CA ARG A 44 -42.42 -18.47 44.00
C ARG A 44 -42.72 -19.67 43.10
N THR A 45 -42.22 -19.64 41.88
CA THR A 45 -41.96 -20.86 41.11
C THR A 45 -40.47 -20.91 40.82
N GLN A 46 -39.78 -21.81 41.52
CA GLN A 46 -38.40 -22.20 41.24
C GLN A 46 -38.32 -22.81 39.84
N PHE A 47 -37.47 -22.25 38.98
CA PHE A 47 -36.96 -22.95 37.81
C PHE A 47 -35.51 -23.37 38.10
N PRO A 48 -35.11 -24.61 37.76
CA PRO A 48 -33.76 -25.10 38.04
C PRO A 48 -32.73 -24.40 37.12
N PRO A 49 -31.46 -24.29 37.52
CA PRO A 49 -30.43 -23.70 36.67
C PRO A 49 -30.17 -24.65 35.50
N LYS A 50 -30.61 -24.29 34.29
CA LYS A 50 -30.14 -24.96 33.08
C LYS A 50 -28.68 -24.55 32.86
N SER A 51 -27.79 -25.54 32.90
CA SER A 51 -26.40 -25.43 32.49
C SER A 51 -26.31 -24.91 31.05
N LEU A 52 -25.88 -23.66 30.89
CA LEU A 52 -25.41 -23.14 29.60
C LEU A 52 -23.98 -23.65 29.36
N THR A 53 -23.84 -24.95 29.14
CA THR A 53 -22.65 -25.57 28.56
C THR A 53 -23.02 -26.03 27.17
N SER A 54 -23.03 -25.09 26.24
CA SER A 54 -23.01 -25.32 24.80
C SER A 54 -22.26 -24.16 24.17
N ILE A 55 -20.94 -24.13 24.41
CA ILE A 55 -20.04 -23.32 23.59
C ILE A 55 -20.02 -24.03 22.24
N SER A 56 -20.75 -23.50 21.28
CA SER A 56 -20.61 -23.88 19.88
C SER A 56 -19.12 -23.80 19.52
N PRO A 57 -18.54 -24.79 18.83
CA PRO A 57 -17.16 -24.68 18.36
C PRO A 57 -17.03 -23.39 17.52
N PRO A 58 -15.87 -22.73 17.57
CA PRO A 58 -15.62 -21.56 16.74
C PRO A 58 -15.93 -21.92 15.27
N PRO A 59 -16.54 -21.01 14.50
CA PRO A 59 -16.77 -21.25 13.08
C PRO A 59 -15.44 -21.66 12.45
N ALA A 60 -15.47 -22.74 11.66
CA ALA A 60 -14.29 -23.22 10.94
C ALA A 60 -13.60 -22.04 10.26
N GLU A 61 -12.28 -21.95 10.39
CA GLU A 61 -11.48 -20.96 9.67
C GLU A 61 -11.95 -20.94 8.20
N PRO A 62 -12.21 -19.75 7.60
CA PRO A 62 -12.56 -19.69 6.20
C PRO A 62 -11.45 -20.42 5.44
N ARG A 63 -11.82 -21.51 4.75
CA ARG A 63 -10.89 -22.26 3.90
C ARG A 63 -10.15 -21.24 3.05
N SER A 64 -8.82 -21.21 3.15
CA SER A 64 -7.99 -20.40 2.29
C SER A 64 -8.47 -20.60 0.84
N PRO A 65 -8.75 -19.54 0.08
CA PRO A 65 -9.15 -19.70 -1.30
C PRO A 65 -8.13 -20.59 -2.02
N PRO A 66 -8.58 -21.46 -2.95
CA PRO A 66 -7.67 -22.35 -3.67
C PRO A 66 -6.54 -21.51 -4.27
N ARG A 67 -5.29 -21.93 -4.01
CA ARG A 67 -4.11 -21.28 -4.60
C ARG A 67 -4.30 -21.22 -6.10
N ARG A 68 -4.26 -20.01 -6.67
CA ARG A 68 -4.32 -19.82 -8.12
C ARG A 68 -3.07 -20.43 -8.73
N ASP A 69 -3.26 -21.26 -9.75
CA ASP A 69 -2.14 -21.74 -10.55
C ASP A 69 -1.70 -20.64 -11.52
N HIS A 70 -0.66 -19.92 -11.13
CA HIS A 70 -0.09 -18.84 -11.94
C HIS A 70 0.78 -19.35 -13.10
N ASN A 71 1.20 -20.62 -13.07
CA ASN A 71 2.14 -21.17 -14.07
C ASN A 71 1.46 -21.47 -15.41
N SER A 72 0.15 -21.77 -15.38
CA SER A 72 -0.67 -22.03 -16.58
C SER A 72 -1.43 -20.78 -17.08
N ALA A 73 -1.22 -19.62 -16.44
CA ALA A 73 -1.89 -18.38 -16.80
C ALA A 73 -1.49 -17.91 -18.20
N THR A 74 -2.46 -17.38 -18.94
CA THR A 74 -2.28 -16.82 -20.28
C THR A 74 -2.97 -15.46 -20.34
N ALA A 75 -2.35 -14.49 -20.99
CA ALA A 75 -2.95 -13.18 -21.20
C ALA A 75 -4.21 -13.32 -22.08
N ARG A 76 -5.28 -12.62 -21.71
CA ARG A 76 -6.57 -12.61 -22.43
C ARG A 76 -6.97 -11.21 -22.88
N ASN A 77 -6.37 -10.18 -22.31
CA ASN A 77 -6.54 -8.78 -22.66
C ASN A 77 -5.19 -8.14 -23.06
N PRO A 78 -5.18 -7.19 -24.02
CA PRO A 78 -3.97 -6.45 -24.39
C PRO A 78 -3.28 -5.72 -23.23
N LEU A 79 -3.99 -5.42 -22.14
CA LEU A 79 -3.45 -4.71 -20.98
C LEU A 79 -3.08 -5.61 -19.79
N ASP A 80 -3.32 -6.92 -19.88
CA ASP A 80 -2.99 -7.86 -18.80
C ASP A 80 -1.49 -7.81 -18.46
N PRO A 81 -1.12 -7.89 -17.16
CA PRO A 81 0.28 -7.92 -16.76
C PRO A 81 1.03 -9.09 -17.40
N LEU A 82 2.36 -9.06 -17.36
CA LEU A 82 3.15 -10.20 -17.81
C LEU A 82 2.84 -11.43 -16.98
N THR A 83 2.65 -12.56 -17.63
CA THR A 83 2.45 -13.86 -16.97
C THR A 83 3.77 -14.45 -16.49
N VAL A 84 3.72 -15.45 -15.62
CA VAL A 84 4.91 -16.21 -15.18
C VAL A 84 5.69 -16.77 -16.38
N GLY A 85 4.99 -17.33 -17.37
CA GLY A 85 5.61 -17.86 -18.58
C GLY A 85 6.29 -16.77 -19.43
N GLU A 86 5.68 -15.60 -19.51
CA GLU A 86 6.26 -14.45 -20.23
C GLU A 86 7.51 -13.91 -19.51
N ILE A 87 7.50 -13.79 -18.18
CA ILE A 87 8.67 -13.36 -17.40
C ILE A 87 9.84 -14.35 -17.59
N HIS A 88 9.59 -15.66 -17.50
CA HIS A 88 10.61 -16.67 -17.80
C HIS A 88 11.13 -16.58 -19.24
N ARG A 89 10.24 -16.28 -20.20
CA ARG A 89 10.63 -16.09 -21.60
C ARG A 89 11.55 -14.88 -21.76
N VAL A 90 11.23 -13.75 -21.13
CA VAL A 90 12.09 -12.56 -21.09
C VAL A 90 13.46 -12.90 -20.52
N ARG A 91 13.50 -13.54 -19.35
CA ARG A 91 14.75 -13.97 -18.71
C ARG A 91 15.60 -14.85 -19.63
N SER A 92 14.97 -15.80 -20.34
CA SER A 92 15.66 -16.67 -21.29
C SER A 92 16.25 -15.88 -22.47
N ILE A 93 15.53 -14.90 -23.01
CA ILE A 93 16.01 -14.05 -24.10
C ILE A 93 17.22 -13.25 -23.62
N LEU A 94 17.10 -12.58 -22.47
CA LEU A 94 18.18 -11.79 -21.87
C LEU A 94 19.42 -12.62 -21.55
N SER A 95 19.26 -13.87 -21.10
CA SER A 95 20.39 -14.78 -20.80
C SER A 95 21.22 -15.14 -22.05
N SER A 96 20.64 -15.01 -23.24
CA SER A 96 21.30 -15.26 -24.52
C SER A 96 21.63 -13.98 -25.30
N TYR A 97 21.30 -12.82 -24.74
CA TYR A 97 21.47 -11.53 -25.40
C TYR A 97 22.93 -11.08 -25.32
N GLN A 98 23.53 -10.73 -26.46
CA GLN A 98 24.98 -10.53 -26.58
C GLN A 98 25.59 -9.60 -25.51
N PRO A 99 24.99 -8.42 -25.20
CA PRO A 99 25.46 -7.55 -24.13
C PRO A 99 25.50 -8.18 -22.72
N PHE A 100 24.72 -9.22 -22.46
CA PHE A 100 24.55 -9.86 -21.15
C PHE A 100 25.05 -11.31 -21.09
N LEU A 101 25.75 -11.80 -22.13
CA LEU A 101 26.19 -13.20 -22.21
C LEU A 101 27.15 -13.61 -21.09
N HIS A 102 28.00 -12.68 -20.64
CA HIS A 102 29.02 -12.98 -19.64
C HIS A 102 28.52 -12.71 -18.21
N HIS A 103 27.64 -11.73 -18.05
CA HIS A 103 27.08 -11.33 -16.76
C HIS A 103 25.61 -11.00 -16.95
N PHE A 104 24.75 -11.75 -16.26
CA PHE A 104 23.32 -11.45 -16.24
C PHE A 104 23.09 -10.17 -15.42
N PRO A 105 22.39 -9.16 -15.96
CA PRO A 105 22.17 -7.90 -15.26
C PRO A 105 21.19 -8.08 -14.11
N SER A 106 21.26 -7.19 -13.11
CA SER A 106 20.20 -7.11 -12.09
C SER A 106 18.94 -6.52 -12.73
N ILE A 107 17.81 -7.22 -12.64
CA ILE A 107 16.53 -6.73 -13.16
C ILE A 107 15.86 -5.88 -12.08
N GLN A 108 15.78 -4.57 -12.34
CA GLN A 108 15.20 -3.61 -11.41
C GLN A 108 13.69 -3.49 -11.61
N SER A 109 13.20 -3.60 -12.85
CA SER A 109 11.77 -3.79 -13.11
C SER A 109 11.51 -4.48 -14.45
N MET A 110 10.36 -5.15 -14.54
CA MET A 110 9.85 -5.77 -15.76
C MET A 110 8.34 -5.60 -15.82
N SER A 111 7.84 -4.95 -16.87
CA SER A 111 6.41 -4.71 -17.06
C SER A 111 6.01 -4.97 -18.51
N LEU A 112 4.71 -5.10 -18.75
CA LEU A 112 4.18 -5.06 -20.11
C LEU A 112 4.52 -3.68 -20.74
N ASP A 113 5.15 -3.69 -21.90
CA ASP A 113 5.17 -2.53 -22.80
C ASP A 113 3.79 -2.44 -23.46
N GLU A 114 2.93 -1.58 -22.91
CA GLU A 114 1.52 -1.54 -23.28
C GLU A 114 1.34 -1.15 -24.75
N PRO A 115 0.48 -1.85 -25.53
CA PRO A 115 0.22 -1.48 -26.90
C PRO A 115 -0.33 -0.05 -27.01
N ASP A 116 -0.14 0.58 -28.18
CA ASP A 116 -0.69 1.89 -28.48
C ASP A 116 -2.16 2.00 -28.07
N LYS A 117 -2.52 3.13 -27.44
CA LYS A 117 -3.88 3.42 -26.99
C LYS A 117 -4.94 3.19 -28.08
N SER A 118 -4.65 3.55 -29.32
CA SER A 118 -5.57 3.34 -30.46
C SER A 118 -5.83 1.85 -30.73
N ARG A 119 -4.79 1.01 -30.66
CA ARG A 119 -4.93 -0.46 -30.81
C ARG A 119 -5.75 -1.04 -29.67
N VAL A 120 -5.49 -0.62 -28.44
CA VAL A 120 -6.23 -1.09 -27.25
C VAL A 120 -7.70 -0.69 -27.34
N LEU A 121 -8.00 0.56 -27.74
CA LEU A 121 -9.38 1.04 -27.89
C LEU A 121 -10.12 0.34 -29.04
N GLY A 122 -9.42 -0.03 -30.11
CA GLY A 122 -9.97 -0.79 -31.23
C GLY A 122 -10.21 -2.28 -30.93
N TRP A 123 -9.46 -2.85 -29.98
CA TRP A 123 -9.55 -4.27 -29.60
C TRP A 123 -10.84 -4.58 -28.83
N LYS A 124 -11.47 -5.70 -29.19
CA LYS A 124 -12.64 -6.29 -28.54
C LYS A 124 -12.33 -7.72 -28.09
N SER A 125 -13.06 -8.19 -27.07
CA SER A 125 -12.97 -9.59 -26.64
C SER A 125 -13.26 -10.53 -27.81
N GLY A 126 -12.35 -11.49 -28.04
CA GLY A 126 -12.37 -12.40 -29.18
C GLY A 126 -11.40 -12.03 -30.30
N ASP A 127 -10.96 -10.77 -30.37
CA ASP A 127 -9.91 -10.35 -31.31
C ASP A 127 -8.55 -10.93 -30.87
N PRO A 128 -7.64 -11.26 -31.80
CA PRO A 128 -6.26 -11.60 -31.46
C PRO A 128 -5.62 -10.51 -30.60
N ILE A 129 -4.90 -10.91 -29.57
CA ILE A 129 -4.15 -9.96 -28.73
C ILE A 129 -3.01 -9.39 -29.58
N PRO A 130 -2.76 -8.06 -29.55
CA PRO A 130 -1.59 -7.47 -30.19
C PRO A 130 -0.29 -8.12 -29.71
N PRO A 131 0.80 -8.05 -30.49
CA PRO A 131 2.09 -8.58 -30.08
C PRO A 131 2.47 -8.10 -28.69
N ARG A 132 2.82 -9.03 -27.81
CA ARG A 132 3.15 -8.72 -26.41
C ARG A 132 4.63 -8.42 -26.30
N LYS A 133 4.92 -7.27 -25.71
CA LYS A 133 6.26 -6.77 -25.50
C LYS A 133 6.50 -6.54 -24.01
N ALA A 134 7.70 -6.81 -23.53
CA ALA A 134 8.10 -6.51 -22.17
C ALA A 134 9.05 -5.31 -22.17
N PHE A 135 8.79 -4.34 -21.32
CA PHE A 135 9.73 -3.28 -20.98
C PHE A 135 10.53 -3.69 -19.76
N VAL A 136 11.86 -3.68 -19.86
CA VAL A 136 12.78 -4.11 -18.82
C VAL A 136 13.72 -2.96 -18.48
N ILE A 137 13.82 -2.64 -17.19
CA ILE A 137 14.90 -1.81 -16.66
C ILE A 137 15.87 -2.74 -15.95
N ALA A 138 17.09 -2.83 -16.47
CA ALA A 138 18.16 -3.66 -15.95
C ALA A 138 19.37 -2.80 -15.56
N LEU A 139 20.20 -3.30 -14.66
CA LEU A 139 21.35 -2.60 -14.14
C LEU A 139 22.58 -3.51 -14.21
N LEU A 140 23.62 -3.06 -14.91
CA LEU A 140 24.87 -3.77 -15.10
C LEU A 140 26.00 -2.75 -15.21
N ASP A 141 27.14 -3.01 -14.56
CA ASP A 141 28.33 -2.15 -14.60
C ASP A 141 28.03 -0.66 -14.31
N ASN A 142 27.13 -0.40 -13.35
CA ASN A 142 26.66 0.94 -12.97
C ASN A 142 25.92 1.70 -14.10
N GLN A 143 25.44 0.98 -15.11
CA GLN A 143 24.67 1.53 -16.23
C GLN A 143 23.23 0.99 -16.22
N SER A 144 22.28 1.89 -16.40
CA SER A 144 20.87 1.52 -16.53
C SER A 144 20.56 1.17 -17.99
N HIS A 145 20.18 -0.07 -18.23
CA HIS A 145 19.78 -0.58 -19.54
C HIS A 145 18.25 -0.58 -19.62
N LEU A 146 17.70 0.10 -20.63
CA LEU A 146 16.27 0.10 -20.94
C LEU A 146 16.06 -0.76 -22.19
N LEU A 147 15.28 -1.83 -22.06
CA LEU A 147 15.05 -2.78 -23.15
C LEU A 147 13.56 -2.98 -23.42
N THR A 148 13.18 -2.99 -24.69
CA THR A 148 11.88 -3.53 -25.13
C THR A 148 12.12 -4.88 -25.80
N ILE A 149 11.41 -5.91 -25.33
CA ILE A 149 11.58 -7.29 -25.76
C ILE A 149 10.27 -7.79 -26.34
N ASP A 150 10.28 -8.17 -27.61
CA ASP A 150 9.14 -8.75 -28.30
C ASP A 150 9.08 -10.26 -28.00
N LEU A 151 8.01 -10.68 -27.33
CA LEU A 151 7.85 -12.05 -26.82
C LEU A 151 7.51 -13.05 -27.91
N ASP A 152 6.82 -12.61 -28.96
CA ASP A 152 6.40 -13.43 -30.09
C ASP A 152 7.60 -13.82 -30.96
N SER A 153 8.42 -12.83 -31.32
CA SER A 153 9.65 -13.03 -32.09
C SER A 153 10.81 -13.54 -31.23
N GLY A 154 10.75 -13.34 -29.91
CA GLY A 154 11.79 -13.72 -28.96
C GLY A 154 13.06 -12.88 -29.08
N ARG A 155 12.93 -11.59 -29.41
CA ARG A 155 14.06 -10.69 -29.70
C ARG A 155 14.00 -9.42 -28.87
N VAL A 156 15.17 -8.88 -28.55
CA VAL A 156 15.32 -7.52 -28.06
C VAL A 156 15.12 -6.56 -29.23
N GLU A 157 14.07 -5.75 -29.18
CA GLU A 157 13.70 -4.79 -30.23
C GLU A 157 14.45 -3.47 -30.05
N THR A 158 14.51 -2.98 -28.82
CA THR A 158 15.27 -1.78 -28.45
C THR A 158 16.15 -2.08 -27.24
N HIS A 159 17.32 -1.45 -27.23
CA HIS A 159 18.24 -1.48 -26.10
C HIS A 159 18.94 -0.13 -26.03
N GLU A 160 18.61 0.64 -25.00
CA GLU A 160 19.17 1.95 -24.73
C GLU A 160 19.91 1.91 -23.40
N ILE A 161 21.02 2.63 -23.30
CA ILE A 161 21.72 2.85 -22.04
C ILE A 161 21.38 4.27 -21.58
N SER A 162 20.79 4.40 -20.39
CA SER A 162 20.43 5.71 -19.84
C SER A 162 21.69 6.57 -19.66
N SER A 163 21.67 7.78 -20.22
CA SER A 163 22.66 8.83 -19.93
C SER A 163 22.17 9.81 -18.87
N GLY A 164 20.98 9.59 -18.31
CA GLY A 164 20.39 10.46 -17.29
C GLY A 164 21.04 10.25 -15.92
N SER A 165 20.89 11.25 -15.04
CA SER A 165 21.23 11.10 -13.64
C SER A 165 20.23 10.19 -12.91
N GLY A 166 20.65 9.67 -11.76
CA GLY A 166 19.84 8.79 -10.92
C GLY A 166 19.99 7.30 -11.26
N TYR A 167 19.32 6.49 -10.45
CA TYR A 167 19.35 5.03 -10.55
C TYR A 167 17.93 4.48 -10.67
N PRO A 168 17.77 3.25 -11.18
CA PRO A 168 16.50 2.56 -11.13
C PRO A 168 16.01 2.36 -9.69
N MET A 169 14.73 2.01 -9.57
CA MET A 169 14.14 1.46 -8.34
C MET A 169 15.05 0.40 -7.74
N LEU A 170 15.17 0.35 -6.41
CA LEU A 170 15.95 -0.65 -5.69
C LEU A 170 15.23 -2.00 -5.70
N THR A 171 16.00 -3.08 -5.81
CA THR A 171 15.50 -4.42 -5.52
C THR A 171 15.49 -4.71 -4.01
N MET A 172 14.72 -5.73 -3.60
CA MET A 172 14.80 -6.23 -2.23
C MET A 172 16.20 -6.78 -1.92
N GLU A 173 16.88 -7.35 -2.92
CA GLU A 173 18.26 -7.80 -2.82
C GLU A 173 19.24 -6.64 -2.56
N ASP A 174 19.05 -5.48 -3.21
CA ASP A 174 19.84 -4.26 -2.95
C ASP A 174 19.67 -3.81 -1.48
N VAL A 175 18.44 -3.73 -1.00
CA VAL A 175 18.09 -3.35 0.38
C VAL A 175 18.73 -4.32 1.40
N VAL A 176 18.58 -5.62 1.16
CA VAL A 176 19.16 -6.67 2.02
C VAL A 176 20.69 -6.60 1.99
N ALA A 177 21.31 -6.41 0.83
CA ALA A 177 22.76 -6.29 0.70
C ALA A 177 23.31 -5.08 1.47
N ALA A 178 22.63 -3.94 1.41
CA ALA A 178 23.03 -2.74 2.15
C ALA A 178 22.96 -2.97 3.67
N VAL A 179 21.85 -3.55 4.15
CA VAL A 179 21.69 -3.87 5.57
C VAL A 179 22.72 -4.91 6.02
N GLN A 180 22.96 -5.97 5.24
CA GLN A 180 23.96 -7.00 5.55
C GLN A 180 25.38 -6.43 5.64
N THR A 181 25.73 -5.52 4.72
CA THR A 181 27.01 -4.82 4.72
C THR A 181 27.17 -3.98 5.99
N ALA A 182 26.13 -3.22 6.35
CA ALA A 182 26.15 -2.39 7.56
C ALA A 182 26.25 -3.22 8.86
N VAL A 183 25.44 -4.28 9.01
CA VAL A 183 25.46 -5.12 10.23
C VAL A 183 26.76 -5.91 10.40
N SER A 184 27.55 -6.08 9.33
CA SER A 184 28.85 -6.73 9.39
C SER A 184 30.00 -5.75 9.70
N TYR A 185 29.70 -4.46 9.86
CA TYR A 185 30.71 -3.42 10.07
C TYR A 185 31.16 -3.34 11.54
N PRO A 186 32.47 -3.48 11.85
CA PRO A 186 32.96 -3.55 13.23
C PRO A 186 32.60 -2.33 14.10
N GLU A 187 32.56 -1.15 13.53
CA GLU A 187 32.24 0.09 14.24
C GLU A 187 30.78 0.14 14.67
N LEU A 188 29.87 -0.49 13.90
CA LEU A 188 28.47 -0.65 14.32
C LEU A 188 28.38 -1.62 15.51
N GLU A 189 29.14 -2.71 15.50
CA GLU A 189 29.19 -3.64 16.63
C GLU A 189 29.68 -2.94 17.91
N ALA A 190 30.78 -2.19 17.82
CA ALA A 190 31.31 -1.40 18.94
C ALA A 190 30.30 -0.35 19.44
N SER A 191 29.61 0.32 18.52
CA SER A 191 28.58 1.31 18.83
C SER A 191 27.33 0.71 19.50
N ALA A 192 26.88 -0.46 19.03
CA ALA A 192 25.79 -1.21 19.64
C ALA A 192 26.16 -1.70 21.04
N ALA A 193 27.38 -2.23 21.21
CA ALA A 193 27.90 -2.70 22.50
C ALA A 193 27.98 -1.56 23.53
N ALA A 194 28.42 -0.37 23.11
CA ALA A 194 28.43 0.82 23.96
C ALA A 194 27.03 1.23 24.43
N ARG A 195 25.98 0.87 23.68
CA ARG A 195 24.56 1.07 24.04
C ARG A 195 23.95 -0.14 24.76
N GLY A 196 24.74 -1.14 25.14
CA GLY A 196 24.29 -2.35 25.82
C GLY A 196 23.48 -3.30 24.93
N LEU A 197 23.66 -3.23 23.61
CA LEU A 197 23.00 -4.10 22.62
C LEU A 197 24.02 -5.00 21.92
N SER A 198 23.54 -6.12 21.39
CA SER A 198 24.26 -6.87 20.36
C SER A 198 23.65 -6.58 18.99
N VAL A 199 24.43 -6.74 17.93
CA VAL A 199 23.96 -6.56 16.53
C VAL A 199 22.78 -7.48 16.21
N ALA A 200 22.71 -8.68 16.82
CA ALA A 200 21.57 -9.59 16.67
C ALA A 200 20.24 -9.00 17.17
N ASN A 201 20.30 -8.01 18.08
CA ASN A 201 19.14 -7.26 18.59
C ASN A 201 18.85 -5.99 17.80
N LEU A 202 19.51 -5.77 16.66
CA LEU A 202 19.20 -4.68 15.76
C LEU A 202 18.22 -5.10 14.66
N SER A 203 17.43 -4.14 14.22
CA SER A 203 16.70 -4.13 12.96
C SER A 203 17.12 -2.85 12.26
N CYS A 204 17.63 -2.92 11.04
CA CYS A 204 18.06 -1.74 10.29
C CYS A 204 17.22 -1.60 9.03
N ILE A 205 17.00 -0.36 8.61
CA ILE A 205 16.30 0.00 7.37
C ILE A 205 17.25 0.80 6.49
N SER A 206 16.97 0.84 5.19
CA SER A 206 17.82 1.52 4.20
C SER A 206 17.05 2.57 3.40
N PRO A 207 16.80 3.77 3.96
CA PRO A 207 16.29 4.90 3.18
C PRO A 207 17.20 5.25 2.00
N SER A 208 16.59 5.76 0.95
CA SER A 208 17.28 6.42 -0.15
C SER A 208 18.03 7.66 0.36
N PRO A 209 19.20 7.98 -0.23
CA PRO A 209 20.05 9.10 0.20
C PRO A 209 19.63 10.46 -0.38
N GLY A 210 18.71 10.48 -1.36
CA GLY A 210 18.45 11.67 -2.17
C GLY A 210 19.68 12.12 -2.97
N TRP A 211 19.75 13.41 -3.29
CA TRP A 211 20.91 14.04 -3.95
C TRP A 211 21.20 15.40 -3.30
N PHE A 212 22.41 15.57 -2.78
CA PHE A 212 22.84 16.76 -2.03
C PHE A 212 24.13 17.39 -2.57
N GLY A 213 24.52 17.06 -3.79
CA GLY A 213 25.73 17.56 -4.43
C GLY A 213 26.52 16.47 -5.16
N PRO A 214 27.66 16.83 -5.77
CA PRO A 214 28.41 15.94 -6.66
C PRO A 214 29.27 14.88 -5.94
N ASP A 215 29.51 14.99 -4.63
CA ASP A 215 30.48 14.13 -3.92
C ASP A 215 30.05 12.64 -3.86
N GLU A 216 28.74 12.41 -3.87
CA GLU A 216 28.11 11.08 -3.87
C GLU A 216 27.70 10.63 -5.30
N GLU A 217 27.91 11.47 -6.32
CA GLU A 217 27.50 11.18 -7.70
C GLU A 217 28.32 10.03 -8.31
N GLY A 218 27.65 9.19 -9.11
CA GLY A 218 28.26 8.00 -9.72
C GLY A 218 28.40 6.78 -8.79
N LYS A 219 27.94 6.87 -7.53
CA LYS A 219 27.88 5.76 -6.57
C LYS A 219 26.44 5.39 -6.26
N ARG A 220 26.09 4.10 -6.29
CA ARG A 220 24.76 3.63 -5.87
C ARG A 220 24.76 3.38 -4.36
N ILE A 221 24.49 4.43 -3.60
CA ILE A 221 24.56 4.42 -2.13
C ILE A 221 23.18 4.31 -1.48
N LEU A 222 23.12 3.73 -0.29
CA LEU A 222 21.98 3.78 0.62
C LEU A 222 22.42 4.27 1.99
N LYS A 223 21.56 5.03 2.67
CA LYS A 223 21.74 5.32 4.09
C LYS A 223 21.17 4.16 4.89
N VAL A 224 21.83 3.76 5.97
CA VAL A 224 21.36 2.69 6.87
C VAL A 224 21.16 3.25 8.26
N LEU A 225 19.96 3.01 8.79
CA LEU A 225 19.53 3.44 10.12
C LEU A 225 19.13 2.22 10.93
N CYS A 226 19.60 2.13 12.17
CA CYS A 226 19.38 0.96 13.01
C CYS A 226 18.51 1.26 14.23
N PHE A 227 17.77 0.25 14.64
CA PHE A 227 16.80 0.29 15.72
C PHE A 227 16.96 -0.94 16.61
N SER A 228 16.63 -0.82 17.88
CA SER A 228 16.58 -1.96 18.79
C SER A 228 15.26 -2.71 18.61
N LYS A 229 15.32 -3.99 18.20
CA LYS A 229 14.16 -4.91 18.25
C LYS A 229 14.06 -5.67 19.58
N GLN A 230 14.92 -5.36 20.55
CA GLN A 230 14.97 -6.09 21.81
C GLN A 230 13.66 -5.88 22.60
N GLY A 231 12.94 -6.97 22.85
CA GLY A 231 11.75 -6.98 23.70
C GLY A 231 10.51 -6.28 23.14
N THR A 232 10.47 -5.94 21.84
CA THR A 232 9.28 -5.43 21.15
C THR A 232 9.39 -5.68 19.64
N PRO A 233 8.29 -5.97 18.93
CA PRO A 233 8.29 -6.04 17.46
C PRO A 233 8.34 -4.65 16.80
N ASN A 234 7.97 -3.59 17.54
CA ASN A 234 7.90 -2.23 17.02
C ASN A 234 9.25 -1.54 17.16
N PHE A 235 10.23 -2.01 16.38
CA PHE A 235 11.59 -1.48 16.44
C PHE A 235 11.64 0.01 16.03
N TYR A 236 10.72 0.50 15.19
CA TYR A 236 10.64 1.92 14.83
C TYR A 236 10.55 2.87 16.03
N MET A 237 10.00 2.41 17.16
CA MET A 237 9.92 3.20 18.41
C MET A 237 11.20 3.17 19.24
N ARG A 238 12.25 2.49 18.77
CA ARG A 238 13.51 2.32 19.50
C ARG A 238 14.73 2.62 18.62
N PRO A 239 14.82 3.82 18.00
CA PRO A 239 15.95 4.18 17.16
C PRO A 239 17.26 4.24 17.95
N LEU A 240 18.37 3.92 17.27
CA LEU A 240 19.70 4.31 17.71
C LEU A 240 19.97 5.69 17.11
N GLU A 241 19.44 6.72 17.77
CA GLU A 241 19.48 8.10 17.26
C GLU A 241 20.91 8.61 17.11
N GLY A 242 21.14 9.45 16.09
CA GLY A 242 22.45 10.00 15.74
C GLY A 242 23.46 8.96 15.21
N LEU A 243 23.00 7.75 14.86
CA LEU A 243 23.79 6.74 14.17
C LEU A 243 23.30 6.58 12.72
N VAL A 244 24.20 6.83 11.77
CA VAL A 244 23.93 6.77 10.33
C VAL A 244 25.12 6.13 9.62
N MET A 245 24.84 5.23 8.68
CA MET A 245 25.86 4.67 7.81
C MET A 245 25.52 4.96 6.34
N THR A 246 26.52 5.22 5.52
CA THR A 246 26.38 5.30 4.07
C THR A 246 27.05 4.07 3.47
N VAL A 247 26.29 3.28 2.71
CA VAL A 247 26.73 2.02 2.11
C VAL A 247 26.69 2.12 0.61
N ASP A 248 27.79 1.80 -0.07
CA ASP A 248 27.79 1.54 -1.50
C ASP A 248 27.29 0.10 -1.74
N VAL A 249 26.14 -0.02 -2.39
CA VAL A 249 25.45 -1.31 -2.56
C VAL A 249 26.13 -2.19 -3.59
N ASP A 250 26.74 -1.59 -4.62
CA ASP A 250 27.46 -2.34 -5.66
C ASP A 250 28.77 -2.90 -5.14
N ARG A 251 29.54 -2.07 -4.43
CA ARG A 251 30.84 -2.46 -3.86
C ARG A 251 30.71 -3.24 -2.55
N ARG A 252 29.51 -3.27 -1.95
CA ARG A 252 29.23 -3.86 -0.63
C ARG A 252 30.20 -3.30 0.43
N GLU A 253 30.30 -1.98 0.46
CA GLU A 253 31.28 -1.22 1.22
C GLU A 253 30.57 -0.16 2.08
N VAL A 254 30.99 -0.03 3.34
CA VAL A 254 30.60 1.12 4.17
C VAL A 254 31.51 2.29 3.81
N LEU A 255 30.94 3.33 3.18
CA LEU A 255 31.66 4.55 2.80
C LEU A 255 31.80 5.55 3.94
N GLN A 256 30.80 5.60 4.81
CA GLN A 256 30.75 6.53 5.93
C GLN A 256 30.04 5.89 7.11
N PHE A 257 30.55 6.14 8.30
CA PHE A 257 29.94 5.81 9.57
C PHE A 257 29.93 7.05 10.45
N SER A 258 28.74 7.51 10.84
CA SER A 258 28.56 8.60 11.80
C SER A 258 27.81 8.08 13.01
N ASP A 259 28.33 8.40 14.20
CA ASP A 259 27.70 8.09 15.48
C ASP A 259 27.89 9.27 16.43
N THR A 260 27.11 10.31 16.20
CA THR A 260 27.06 11.56 16.98
C THR A 260 26.11 11.43 18.19
N GLY A 261 25.22 10.43 18.18
CA GLY A 261 24.18 10.23 19.19
C GLY A 261 24.52 9.24 20.31
N LYS A 262 25.81 8.96 20.60
CA LYS A 262 26.23 7.98 21.63
C LYS A 262 25.62 8.21 23.01
N GLY A 263 25.33 9.47 23.36
CA GLY A 263 24.70 9.84 24.64
C GLY A 263 23.17 9.81 24.63
N ILE A 264 22.52 9.61 23.48
CA ILE A 264 21.07 9.61 23.36
C ILE A 264 20.54 8.25 23.83
N PRO A 265 19.68 8.21 24.88
CA PRO A 265 19.15 6.95 25.37
C PRO A 265 18.20 6.33 24.34
N ILE A 266 18.31 5.02 24.13
CA ILE A 266 17.35 4.27 23.31
C ILE A 266 15.99 4.26 24.05
N PRO A 267 14.89 4.69 23.43
CA PRO A 267 13.58 4.67 24.07
C PRO A 267 13.19 3.30 24.64
N GLY A 268 12.38 3.33 25.70
CA GLY A 268 11.91 2.12 26.39
C GLY A 268 11.01 1.25 25.51
N ARG A 269 11.01 -0.07 25.76
CA ARG A 269 10.18 -1.05 25.02
C ARG A 269 8.74 -1.16 25.53
N ALA A 270 8.44 -0.65 26.73
CA ALA A 270 7.13 -0.79 27.33
C ALA A 270 6.06 -0.09 26.48
N ASN A 271 4.89 -0.72 26.35
CA ASN A 271 3.74 -0.18 25.61
C ASN A 271 3.99 0.11 24.12
N THR A 272 4.94 -0.57 23.49
CA THR A 272 5.24 -0.41 22.05
C THR A 272 4.76 -1.58 21.17
N ASP A 273 4.46 -2.75 21.76
CA ASP A 273 3.99 -3.93 21.02
C ASP A 273 2.54 -3.71 20.55
N TYR A 274 2.34 -3.72 19.24
CA TYR A 274 1.02 -3.54 18.60
C TYR A 274 0.29 -4.86 18.35
N ARG A 275 0.92 -6.01 18.60
CA ARG A 275 0.31 -7.31 18.29
C ARG A 275 -0.65 -7.71 19.40
N PHE A 276 -1.81 -8.20 18.99
CA PHE A 276 -2.66 -8.96 19.88
C PHE A 276 -2.00 -10.30 20.21
N ARG A 277 -1.86 -10.62 21.51
CA ARG A 277 -1.38 -11.91 22.00
C ARG A 277 -2.36 -12.46 23.03
N PRO A 278 -2.78 -13.74 22.92
CA PRO A 278 -3.54 -14.38 23.98
C PRO A 278 -2.79 -14.27 25.31
N GLY A 279 -3.43 -13.67 26.32
CA GLY A 279 -2.84 -13.46 27.65
C GLY A 279 -2.28 -12.05 27.92
N ASN A 280 -2.17 -11.17 26.92
CA ASN A 280 -2.00 -9.74 27.21
C ASN A 280 -3.28 -9.23 27.88
N LYS A 281 -3.13 -8.31 28.86
CA LYS A 281 -4.30 -7.65 29.46
C LYS A 281 -5.08 -7.00 28.32
N PRO A 282 -6.35 -7.39 28.07
CA PRO A 282 -7.13 -6.76 27.03
C PRO A 282 -7.19 -5.26 27.33
N PRO A 283 -7.20 -4.40 26.30
CA PRO A 283 -7.45 -2.98 26.52
C PRO A 283 -8.71 -2.83 27.38
N GLU A 284 -8.66 -1.95 28.38
CA GLU A 284 -9.83 -1.60 29.17
C GLU A 284 -10.75 -0.76 28.29
N MET A 285 -11.56 -1.47 27.51
CA MET A 285 -12.52 -0.89 26.59
C MET A 285 -13.82 -1.69 26.63
N GLU A 286 -14.93 -1.00 26.40
CA GLU A 286 -16.19 -1.68 26.14
C GLU A 286 -16.07 -2.49 24.85
N ARG A 287 -16.59 -3.72 24.86
CA ARG A 287 -16.61 -4.54 23.65
C ARG A 287 -17.59 -3.94 22.66
N ILE A 288 -17.15 -3.77 21.43
CA ILE A 288 -18.03 -3.41 20.32
C ILE A 288 -18.87 -4.63 19.92
N ASN A 289 -20.13 -4.41 19.55
CA ASN A 289 -20.94 -5.45 18.93
C ASN A 289 -20.34 -5.79 17.54
N PRO A 290 -20.27 -7.07 17.17
CA PRO A 290 -19.79 -7.45 15.84
C PRO A 290 -20.72 -6.88 14.76
N ILE A 291 -20.14 -6.31 13.71
CA ILE A 291 -20.84 -5.86 12.52
C ILE A 291 -20.44 -6.76 11.37
N SER A 292 -21.41 -7.18 10.56
CA SER A 292 -21.15 -7.95 9.34
C SER A 292 -22.02 -7.44 8.21
N MET A 293 -21.46 -7.45 7.00
CA MET A 293 -22.20 -7.20 5.77
C MET A 293 -22.49 -8.55 5.12
N GLU A 294 -23.76 -8.81 4.87
CA GLU A 294 -24.20 -10.03 4.20
C GLU A 294 -24.60 -9.73 2.76
N GLN A 295 -24.12 -10.57 1.84
CA GLN A 295 -24.54 -10.59 0.44
C GLN A 295 -25.03 -12.00 0.10
N PRO A 296 -26.30 -12.34 0.41
CA PRO A 296 -26.80 -13.72 0.29
C PRO A 296 -26.71 -14.30 -1.13
N ARG A 297 -26.62 -13.44 -2.16
CA ARG A 297 -26.47 -13.83 -3.57
C ARG A 297 -25.04 -13.67 -4.09
N GLY A 298 -24.07 -13.44 -3.21
CA GLY A 298 -22.71 -13.05 -3.57
C GLY A 298 -22.60 -11.59 -4.03
N PRO A 299 -21.40 -11.15 -4.39
CA PRO A 299 -21.19 -9.80 -4.92
C PRO A 299 -21.86 -9.62 -6.28
N SER A 300 -22.27 -8.39 -6.60
CA SER A 300 -22.89 -8.04 -7.88
C SER A 300 -21.85 -7.78 -8.98
N PHE A 301 -20.56 -7.72 -8.64
CA PHE A 301 -19.50 -7.64 -9.63
C PHE A 301 -19.07 -9.02 -10.12
N THR A 302 -18.61 -9.06 -11.36
CA THR A 302 -17.90 -10.21 -11.92
C THR A 302 -16.49 -9.81 -12.31
N VAL A 303 -15.53 -10.70 -12.06
CA VAL A 303 -14.17 -10.56 -12.59
C VAL A 303 -13.94 -11.67 -13.61
N THR A 304 -13.86 -11.31 -14.88
CA THR A 304 -13.58 -12.24 -15.98
C THR A 304 -12.12 -12.17 -16.39
N ASP A 305 -11.54 -13.32 -16.73
CA ASP A 305 -10.15 -13.45 -17.16
C ASP A 305 -9.14 -12.83 -16.15
N GLY A 306 -9.50 -12.84 -14.87
CA GLY A 306 -8.67 -12.34 -13.77
C GLY A 306 -8.65 -10.81 -13.60
N HIS A 307 -8.84 -10.03 -14.67
CA HIS A 307 -8.58 -8.58 -14.67
C HIS A 307 -9.74 -7.69 -15.14
N LEU A 308 -10.72 -8.20 -15.90
CA LEU A 308 -11.84 -7.38 -16.36
C LEU A 308 -12.97 -7.40 -15.34
N VAL A 309 -13.25 -6.25 -14.75
CA VAL A 309 -14.30 -6.05 -13.75
C VAL A 309 -15.54 -5.48 -14.42
N LYS A 310 -16.69 -6.11 -14.15
CA LYS A 310 -18.02 -5.56 -14.48
C LYS A 310 -18.82 -5.43 -13.20
N TRP A 311 -19.34 -4.25 -12.93
CA TRP A 311 -20.11 -3.96 -11.73
C TRP A 311 -21.17 -2.91 -12.01
N ALA A 312 -22.44 -3.25 -11.79
CA ALA A 312 -23.57 -2.41 -12.18
C ALA A 312 -23.42 -1.92 -13.64
N ASN A 313 -23.31 -0.60 -13.85
CA ASN A 313 -23.11 -0.01 -15.17
C ASN A 313 -21.64 0.17 -15.54
N TRP A 314 -20.70 -0.17 -14.67
CA TRP A 314 -19.27 0.04 -14.87
C TRP A 314 -18.58 -1.20 -15.46
N GLU A 315 -17.65 -0.95 -16.37
CA GLU A 315 -16.69 -1.93 -16.87
C GLU A 315 -15.29 -1.30 -16.85
N PHE A 316 -14.31 -2.01 -16.29
CA PHE A 316 -12.91 -1.55 -16.24
C PHE A 316 -11.94 -2.72 -16.15
N HIS A 317 -10.70 -2.50 -16.57
CA HIS A 317 -9.57 -3.41 -16.38
C HIS A 317 -8.82 -3.04 -15.11
N LEU A 318 -8.52 -4.02 -14.26
CA LEU A 318 -7.83 -3.87 -12.99
C LEU A 318 -6.61 -4.79 -12.96
N LYS A 319 -5.43 -4.24 -12.72
CA LYS A 319 -4.21 -5.04 -12.60
C LYS A 319 -3.26 -4.55 -11.50
N PRO A 320 -2.44 -5.46 -10.95
CA PRO A 320 -1.27 -5.10 -10.18
C PRO A 320 -0.13 -4.63 -11.09
N ASP A 321 0.75 -3.79 -10.56
CA ASP A 321 1.95 -3.26 -11.21
C ASP A 321 3.08 -3.14 -10.18
N GLN A 322 4.30 -3.56 -10.54
CA GLN A 322 5.41 -3.64 -9.59
C GLN A 322 5.80 -2.26 -9.03
N ARG A 323 5.74 -1.21 -9.86
CA ARG A 323 6.08 0.15 -9.47
C ARG A 323 4.88 0.91 -8.91
N ALA A 324 3.79 0.95 -9.68
CA ALA A 324 2.61 1.76 -9.38
C ALA A 324 1.65 1.10 -8.38
N GLY A 325 1.83 -0.18 -8.06
CA GLY A 325 0.94 -0.92 -7.19
C GLY A 325 -0.34 -1.36 -7.92
N LEU A 326 -1.33 -0.48 -8.02
CA LEU A 326 -2.62 -0.78 -8.65
C LEU A 326 -2.85 0.13 -9.85
N VAL A 327 -3.29 -0.45 -10.96
CA VAL A 327 -3.66 0.27 -12.18
C VAL A 327 -5.09 -0.06 -12.56
N VAL A 328 -5.89 0.99 -12.78
CA VAL A 328 -7.25 0.89 -13.36
C VAL A 328 -7.23 1.47 -14.77
N SER A 329 -7.68 0.69 -15.73
CA SER A 329 -7.67 1.06 -17.15
C SER A 329 -9.03 0.83 -17.82
N ARG A 330 -9.25 1.48 -18.97
CA ARG A 330 -10.46 1.38 -19.80
C ARG A 330 -11.77 1.49 -18.99
N VAL A 331 -11.84 2.50 -18.12
CA VAL A 331 -13.05 2.76 -17.34
C VAL A 331 -14.15 3.28 -18.27
N VAL A 332 -15.22 2.50 -18.35
CA VAL A 332 -16.41 2.76 -19.15
C VAL A 332 -17.63 2.67 -18.23
N VAL A 333 -18.58 3.58 -18.44
CA VAL A 333 -19.91 3.50 -17.84
C VAL A 333 -20.96 3.31 -18.91
N ARG A 334 -21.91 2.40 -18.67
CA ARG A 334 -23.11 2.25 -19.49
C ARG A 334 -24.12 3.30 -19.06
N ASP A 335 -24.46 4.17 -20.00
CA ASP A 335 -25.49 5.18 -19.83
C ASP A 335 -26.85 4.50 -19.59
N SER A 336 -27.53 4.87 -18.50
CA SER A 336 -28.76 4.20 -18.06
C SER A 336 -29.98 4.50 -18.94
N GLU A 337 -29.96 5.61 -19.69
CA GLU A 337 -31.08 6.03 -20.53
C GLU A 337 -30.94 5.46 -21.93
N THR A 338 -29.72 5.53 -22.49
CA THR A 338 -29.47 5.13 -23.88
C THR A 338 -28.89 3.73 -24.02
N GLY A 339 -28.38 3.14 -22.94
CA GLY A 339 -27.64 1.88 -22.96
C GLY A 339 -26.24 1.99 -23.60
N ALA A 340 -25.83 3.18 -24.04
CA ALA A 340 -24.57 3.41 -24.72
C ALA A 340 -23.37 3.32 -23.77
N ALA A 341 -22.27 2.73 -24.23
CA ALA A 341 -21.02 2.72 -23.49
C ALA A 341 -20.31 4.08 -23.63
N ARG A 342 -19.96 4.70 -22.49
CA ARG A 342 -19.29 6.00 -22.44
C ARG A 342 -17.94 5.87 -21.74
N SER A 343 -16.87 6.23 -22.43
CA SER A 343 -15.52 6.25 -21.85
C SER A 343 -15.42 7.33 -20.78
N VAL A 344 -14.83 6.99 -19.63
CA VAL A 344 -14.60 7.90 -18.51
C VAL A 344 -13.11 8.14 -18.29
N MET A 345 -12.31 7.07 -18.20
CA MET A 345 -10.88 7.16 -17.95
C MET A 345 -10.14 6.04 -18.70
N TYR A 346 -9.07 6.38 -19.42
CA TYR A 346 -8.27 5.36 -20.12
C TYR A 346 -7.34 4.59 -19.17
N LYS A 347 -6.65 5.29 -18.27
CA LYS A 347 -5.70 4.70 -17.31
C LYS A 347 -5.54 5.65 -16.12
N GLY A 348 -5.54 5.12 -14.91
CA GLY A 348 -5.30 5.85 -13.67
C GLY A 348 -4.60 4.97 -12.64
N PHE A 349 -3.61 5.55 -11.96
CA PHE A 349 -2.77 4.91 -10.93
C PHE A 349 -2.03 5.98 -10.11
N PRO A 350 -1.57 5.69 -8.89
CA PRO A 350 -0.67 6.57 -8.17
C PRO A 350 0.69 6.59 -8.87
N SER A 351 1.06 7.73 -9.45
CA SER A 351 2.29 7.84 -10.24
C SER A 351 3.55 7.90 -9.38
N GLU A 352 3.46 8.54 -8.22
CA GLU A 352 4.57 8.72 -7.28
C GLU A 352 4.04 9.17 -5.91
N LEU A 353 4.81 8.93 -4.86
CA LEU A 353 4.64 9.53 -3.53
C LEU A 353 5.89 10.34 -3.19
N PHE A 354 5.74 11.36 -2.35
CA PHE A 354 6.87 12.11 -1.83
C PHE A 354 6.67 12.37 -0.34
N VAL A 355 7.56 11.82 0.49
CA VAL A 355 7.46 11.89 1.96
C VAL A 355 8.70 12.56 2.55
N PRO A 356 8.81 13.91 2.43
CA PRO A 356 9.92 14.68 2.99
C PRO A 356 9.78 14.85 4.50
N TYR A 357 10.80 14.44 5.23
CA TYR A 357 10.97 14.81 6.63
C TYR A 357 11.51 16.24 6.73
N MET A 358 11.23 16.90 7.85
CA MET A 358 11.51 18.33 8.06
C MET A 358 12.59 18.58 9.12
N ASP A 359 13.36 17.55 9.44
CA ASP A 359 14.46 17.60 10.39
C ASP A 359 15.78 17.66 9.62
N ALA A 360 16.62 18.65 9.95
CA ALA A 360 17.88 18.92 9.28
C ALA A 360 19.08 18.18 9.90
N ASP A 361 18.88 17.43 10.99
CA ASP A 361 19.93 16.65 11.62
C ASP A 361 20.45 15.56 10.67
N GLU A 362 21.69 15.12 10.89
CA GLU A 362 22.41 14.17 10.03
C GLU A 362 21.63 12.86 9.78
N GLY A 363 20.85 12.41 10.76
CA GLY A 363 20.00 11.22 10.67
C GLY A 363 18.70 11.39 9.90
N TRP A 364 18.38 12.60 9.43
CA TRP A 364 17.06 12.95 8.92
C TRP A 364 17.06 13.75 7.63
N TYR A 365 18.06 14.61 7.39
CA TYR A 365 18.03 15.57 6.28
C TYR A 365 17.78 14.97 4.89
N PHE A 366 18.20 13.71 4.68
CA PHE A 366 18.06 12.98 3.41
C PHE A 366 16.75 12.20 3.28
N LYS A 367 15.95 12.08 4.34
CA LYS A 367 14.72 11.27 4.34
C LYS A 367 13.62 11.98 3.57
N SER A 368 13.60 11.75 2.26
CA SER A 368 12.60 12.31 1.35
C SER A 368 12.13 11.26 0.35
N TYR A 369 11.53 10.20 0.87
CA TYR A 369 11.16 9.01 0.11
C TYR A 369 10.36 9.35 -1.14
N MET A 370 10.71 8.70 -2.25
CA MET A 370 9.90 8.58 -3.44
C MET A 370 9.44 7.13 -3.58
N ASP A 371 8.41 6.76 -2.82
CA ASP A 371 8.07 5.35 -2.54
C ASP A 371 7.88 4.50 -3.81
N ALA A 372 7.21 5.04 -4.83
CA ALA A 372 6.97 4.30 -6.07
C ALA A 372 8.23 4.18 -6.91
N GLY A 373 8.99 5.27 -7.06
CA GLY A 373 10.21 5.31 -7.86
C GLY A 373 11.40 4.59 -7.26
N GLU A 374 11.53 4.58 -5.93
CA GLU A 374 12.69 4.05 -5.23
C GLU A 374 12.50 2.61 -4.73
N PHE A 375 11.27 2.23 -4.36
CA PHE A 375 11.00 0.92 -3.76
C PHE A 375 9.89 0.13 -4.47
N GLY A 376 8.99 0.82 -5.19
CA GLY A 376 7.87 0.21 -5.89
C GLY A 376 6.71 -0.13 -4.97
N LEU A 377 5.57 0.53 -5.18
CA LEU A 377 4.37 0.31 -4.36
C LEU A 377 3.84 -1.12 -4.48
N GLY A 378 4.02 -1.75 -5.64
CA GLY A 378 3.64 -3.15 -5.84
C GLY A 378 4.60 -4.12 -5.20
N ALA A 379 5.90 -3.91 -5.42
CA ALA A 379 6.96 -4.74 -4.83
C ALA A 379 6.93 -4.72 -3.29
N THR A 380 6.51 -3.61 -2.68
CA THR A 380 6.43 -3.42 -1.23
C THR A 380 5.03 -3.62 -0.64
N ALA A 381 4.02 -3.97 -1.46
CA ALA A 381 2.68 -4.23 -0.98
C ALA A 381 2.67 -5.48 -0.08
N MET A 382 1.91 -5.46 1.01
CA MET A 382 1.76 -6.62 1.90
C MET A 382 0.49 -7.41 1.58
N PRO A 383 0.47 -8.75 1.79
CA PRO A 383 -0.73 -9.54 1.59
C PRO A 383 -1.87 -9.07 2.49
N LEU A 384 -3.02 -8.75 1.89
CA LEU A 384 -4.22 -8.34 2.62
C LEU A 384 -4.74 -9.50 3.47
N VAL A 385 -5.05 -9.21 4.73
CA VAL A 385 -5.58 -10.14 5.73
C VAL A 385 -7.10 -10.19 5.64
N PRO A 386 -7.71 -11.33 5.26
CA PRO A 386 -9.15 -11.43 5.13
C PRO A 386 -9.91 -11.11 6.41
N LEU A 387 -11.06 -10.44 6.27
CA LEU A 387 -11.92 -9.95 7.35
C LEU A 387 -11.33 -8.84 8.23
N ASN A 388 -10.02 -8.56 8.12
CA ASN A 388 -9.39 -7.42 8.76
C ASN A 388 -9.22 -6.26 7.77
N ASP A 389 -8.56 -6.53 6.65
CA ASP A 389 -8.26 -5.50 5.64
C ASP A 389 -9.38 -5.37 4.59
N CYS A 390 -10.08 -6.47 4.30
CA CYS A 390 -11.20 -6.47 3.36
C CYS A 390 -12.38 -7.29 3.90
N PRO A 391 -13.63 -6.89 3.56
CA PRO A 391 -14.82 -7.53 4.09
C PRO A 391 -15.02 -8.94 3.52
N ARG A 392 -15.98 -9.65 4.13
CA ARG A 392 -16.47 -10.93 3.60
C ARG A 392 -16.91 -10.75 2.14
N ASN A 393 -16.63 -11.76 1.31
CA ASN A 393 -16.90 -11.79 -0.14
C ASN A 393 -16.03 -10.89 -1.02
N ALA A 394 -14.96 -10.30 -0.48
CA ALA A 394 -13.96 -9.63 -1.31
C ALA A 394 -13.31 -10.61 -2.30
N TYR A 395 -13.11 -10.16 -3.53
CA TYR A 395 -12.27 -10.83 -4.52
C TYR A 395 -10.83 -10.35 -4.33
N TYR A 396 -9.90 -11.28 -4.16
CA TYR A 396 -8.47 -10.98 -4.03
C TYR A 396 -7.75 -11.17 -5.36
N MET A 397 -6.71 -10.39 -5.61
CA MET A 397 -5.87 -10.47 -6.80
C MET A 397 -4.40 -10.44 -6.36
N ASP A 398 -3.63 -11.40 -6.89
CA ASP A 398 -2.19 -11.50 -6.67
C ASP A 398 -1.44 -10.64 -7.71
N GLY A 399 -0.30 -10.09 -7.31
CA GLY A 399 0.70 -9.51 -8.21
C GLY A 399 1.71 -10.56 -8.67
N ILE A 400 2.11 -10.50 -9.94
CA ILE A 400 3.22 -11.31 -10.48
C ILE A 400 4.31 -10.33 -10.92
N PHE A 401 5.45 -10.39 -10.24
CA PHE A 401 6.54 -9.42 -10.38
C PHE A 401 7.88 -10.13 -10.61
N VAL A 402 8.94 -9.36 -10.84
CA VAL A 402 10.28 -9.88 -11.10
C VAL A 402 11.26 -9.57 -9.96
N SER A 403 12.07 -10.55 -9.55
CA SER A 403 13.22 -10.37 -8.67
C SER A 403 14.48 -9.94 -9.43
N ALA A 404 15.53 -9.54 -8.70
CA ALA A 404 16.79 -9.07 -9.28
C ALA A 404 17.43 -10.06 -10.28
N ASP A 405 17.24 -11.36 -10.09
CA ASP A 405 17.77 -12.43 -10.96
C ASP A 405 16.88 -12.76 -12.18
N GLY A 406 15.83 -11.95 -12.40
CA GLY A 406 14.87 -12.10 -13.49
C GLY A 406 13.81 -13.17 -13.24
N GLN A 407 13.73 -13.77 -12.06
CA GLN A 407 12.72 -14.79 -11.76
C GLN A 407 11.37 -14.16 -11.39
N PRO A 408 10.25 -14.80 -11.75
CA PRO A 408 8.94 -14.35 -11.29
C PRO A 408 8.73 -14.70 -9.81
N PHE A 409 8.12 -13.78 -9.07
CA PHE A 409 7.58 -14.04 -7.73
C PHE A 409 6.13 -13.56 -7.62
N VAL A 410 5.41 -14.14 -6.65
CA VAL A 410 3.99 -13.87 -6.44
C VAL A 410 3.81 -13.01 -5.19
N GLN A 411 3.23 -11.82 -5.37
CA GLN A 411 2.74 -10.97 -4.29
C GLN A 411 1.28 -11.33 -4.00
N SER A 412 1.06 -12.20 -3.01
CA SER A 412 -0.27 -12.78 -2.74
C SER A 412 -1.23 -11.74 -2.16
N ASN A 413 -2.53 -11.83 -2.52
CA ASN A 413 -3.61 -11.01 -1.98
C ASN A 413 -3.29 -9.50 -1.97
N MET A 414 -2.67 -8.99 -3.03
CA MET A 414 -2.20 -7.61 -3.10
C MET A 414 -3.35 -6.60 -3.24
N ILE A 415 -4.38 -6.95 -4.02
CA ILE A 415 -5.54 -6.10 -4.27
C ILE A 415 -6.79 -6.84 -3.82
N CYS A 416 -7.73 -6.16 -3.17
CA CYS A 416 -9.08 -6.68 -2.95
C CYS A 416 -10.15 -5.78 -3.58
N LEU A 417 -11.15 -6.41 -4.18
CA LEU A 417 -12.34 -5.79 -4.76
C LEU A 417 -13.56 -6.24 -3.96
N PHE A 418 -14.35 -5.30 -3.47
CA PHE A 418 -15.55 -5.58 -2.68
C PHE A 418 -16.63 -4.52 -2.89
N GLU A 419 -17.87 -4.88 -2.61
CA GLU A 419 -18.97 -3.93 -2.50
C GLU A 419 -19.13 -3.49 -1.05
N ARG A 420 -19.56 -2.24 -0.84
CA ARG A 420 -19.97 -1.77 0.48
C ARG A 420 -21.30 -1.04 0.44
N TYR A 421 -22.10 -1.24 1.46
CA TYR A 421 -23.16 -0.29 1.78
C TYR A 421 -22.51 1.01 2.28
N ALA A 422 -22.75 2.12 1.58
CA ALA A 422 -22.09 3.40 1.86
C ALA A 422 -22.68 4.17 3.05
N GLY A 423 -23.79 3.69 3.64
CA GLY A 423 -24.45 4.34 4.78
C GLY A 423 -25.39 5.49 4.40
N ASP A 424 -25.16 6.14 3.26
CA ASP A 424 -25.95 7.28 2.79
C ASP A 424 -26.94 6.91 1.68
N ALA A 425 -28.06 7.64 1.63
CA ALA A 425 -28.98 7.57 0.49
C ALA A 425 -28.30 8.17 -0.75
N ALA A 426 -28.37 7.47 -1.89
CA ALA A 426 -27.83 7.99 -3.14
C ALA A 426 -28.43 9.36 -3.52
N TRP A 427 -29.72 9.55 -3.21
CA TRP A 427 -30.42 10.84 -3.18
C TRP A 427 -31.67 10.71 -2.30
N ARG A 428 -32.18 11.83 -1.77
CA ARG A 428 -33.46 11.90 -1.06
C ARG A 428 -34.14 13.25 -1.26
N HIS A 429 -35.46 13.25 -1.34
CA HIS A 429 -36.27 14.47 -1.32
C HIS A 429 -37.47 14.27 -0.38
N SER A 430 -37.95 15.35 0.23
CA SER A 430 -39.13 15.32 1.09
C SER A 430 -39.95 16.57 0.81
N GLU A 431 -41.10 16.38 0.17
CA GLU A 431 -42.06 17.44 -0.14
C GLU A 431 -43.15 17.47 0.94
N LEU A 432 -43.47 18.67 1.44
CA LEU A 432 -44.47 18.88 2.50
C LEU A 432 -45.77 19.52 1.98
N THR A 433 -45.80 19.98 0.73
CA THR A 433 -46.85 20.89 0.23
C THR A 433 -47.80 20.33 -0.84
N VAL A 434 -47.78 19.01 -1.10
CA VAL A 434 -48.80 18.36 -1.93
C VAL A 434 -49.63 17.42 -1.06
N SER A 435 -50.96 17.50 -1.17
CA SER A 435 -51.97 16.72 -0.42
C SER A 435 -51.95 15.20 -0.68
N SER A 436 -50.82 14.65 -1.11
CA SER A 436 -50.52 13.23 -1.19
C SER A 436 -49.12 12.99 -0.62
N GLY A 437 -49.04 12.72 0.68
CA GLY A 437 -47.79 12.47 1.42
C GLY A 437 -47.05 11.22 0.96
N GLY A 438 -46.26 11.34 -0.10
CA GLY A 438 -45.32 10.33 -0.57
C GLY A 438 -43.88 10.67 -0.18
N GLN A 439 -43.21 9.78 0.54
CA GLN A 439 -41.75 9.75 0.62
C GLN A 439 -41.23 8.84 -0.49
N GLU A 440 -40.30 9.32 -1.31
CA GLU A 440 -39.57 8.52 -2.29
C GLU A 440 -38.12 8.33 -1.82
N VAL A 441 -37.69 7.06 -1.66
CA VAL A 441 -36.35 6.69 -1.22
C VAL A 441 -35.80 5.63 -2.19
N ARG A 442 -34.61 5.88 -2.74
CA ARG A 442 -33.87 4.89 -3.55
C ARG A 442 -32.50 4.64 -2.92
N ASN A 443 -32.25 3.36 -2.63
CA ASN A 443 -30.98 2.86 -2.09
C ASN A 443 -30.02 2.44 -3.20
#